data_AF-A0A9W4LNP5-F1
#
_entry.id   AF-A0A9W4LNP5-F1
#
_cell.length_a   1.000
_cell.length_b   1.000
_cell.length_c   1.000
_cell.angle_alpha   90.00
_cell.angle_beta   90.00
_cell.angle_gamma   90.00
#
_symmetry.space_group_name_H-M   'P 1'
#
loop_
_entity.id
_entity.type
_entity.pdbx_description
1 polymer ?
#
loop_
_entity_poly.entity_id
_entity_poly.type
_entity_poly.pdbx_seq_one_letter_code
_entity_poly.pdbx_strand_id
1 'polypeptide(L)' 'MHAELDKPARLQYWSANREASERDAIDFETLDDAVAFAMTQKPGNKDIAWVRTESGETLTPEKLAALWELTRMRQ' A
#
# COMPACT_ATOMS: atom_id res chain seq x y z
N MET A 1 -13.96 -2.38 12.51
CA MET A 1 -13.68 -3.38 11.47
C MET A 1 -12.23 -3.16 11.02
N HIS A 2 -11.25 -3.87 11.60
CA HIS A 2 -9.80 -3.67 11.33
C HIS A 2 -9.11 -4.98 10.93
N ALA A 3 -9.87 -5.99 10.53
CA ALA A 3 -9.34 -7.31 10.17
C ALA A 3 -8.56 -7.31 8.85
N GLU A 4 -8.36 -6.16 8.21
CA GLU A 4 -7.64 -6.05 6.94
C GLU A 4 -6.17 -5.64 7.14
N LEU A 5 -5.80 -5.04 8.28
CA LEU A 5 -4.41 -4.65 8.54
C LEU A 5 -3.49 -5.87 8.75
N ASP A 6 -4.02 -6.94 9.34
CA ASP A 6 -3.31 -8.20 9.60
C ASP A 6 -3.31 -9.16 8.41
N LYS A 7 -3.98 -8.78 7.31
CA LYS A 7 -4.05 -9.62 6.11
C LYS A 7 -2.85 -9.37 5.19
N PRO A 8 -2.42 -10.39 4.45
CA PRO A 8 -1.41 -10.21 3.42
C PRO A 8 -1.88 -9.23 2.36
N ALA A 9 -0.92 -8.45 1.87
CA ALA A 9 -1.16 -7.39 0.93
C ALA A 9 -0.01 -7.28 -0.07
N ARG A 10 -0.34 -6.99 -1.31
CA ARG A 10 0.63 -6.79 -2.39
C ARG A 10 0.71 -5.32 -2.73
N LEU A 11 1.83 -4.69 -2.40
CA LEU A 11 2.13 -3.32 -2.79
C LEU A 11 2.62 -3.29 -4.23
N GLN A 12 2.03 -2.44 -5.06
CA GLN A 12 2.41 -2.25 -6.45
C GLN A 12 2.64 -0.77 -6.72
N TYR A 13 3.71 -0.47 -7.44
CA TYR A 13 4.04 0.87 -7.88
C TYR A 13 3.86 0.98 -9.38
N TRP A 14 3.10 1.97 -9.85
CA TRP A 14 3.07 2.30 -11.27
C TRP A 14 2.83 3.79 -11.50
N SER A 15 3.17 4.27 -12.69
CA SER A 15 2.89 5.65 -13.07
C SER A 15 1.54 5.70 -13.78
N ALA A 16 0.78 6.80 -13.70
CA ALA A 16 -0.49 6.95 -14.43
C ALA A 16 -0.36 6.66 -15.94
N ASN A 17 0.85 6.75 -16.49
CA ASN A 17 1.16 6.51 -17.89
C ASN A 17 1.67 5.07 -18.22
N ARG A 18 1.72 4.15 -17.25
CA ARG A 18 2.16 2.76 -17.47
C ARG A 18 1.40 1.81 -16.56
N GLU A 19 0.92 0.70 -17.12
CA GLU A 19 0.33 -0.38 -16.35
C GLU A 19 1.35 -1.01 -15.40
N ALA A 20 0.88 -1.41 -14.22
CA ALA A 20 1.67 -2.12 -13.24
C ALA A 20 2.24 -3.40 -13.86
N SER A 21 3.57 -3.54 -13.83
CA SER A 21 4.17 -4.84 -14.10
C SER A 21 4.28 -5.62 -12.80
N GLU A 22 4.12 -6.94 -12.88
CA GLU A 22 4.32 -7.86 -11.74
C GLU A 22 5.73 -7.73 -11.13
N ARG A 23 6.68 -7.17 -11.87
CA ARG A 23 8.04 -6.85 -11.42
C ARG A 23 8.12 -5.71 -10.41
N ASP A 24 7.11 -4.84 -10.38
CA ASP A 24 7.00 -3.69 -9.46
C ASP A 24 6.08 -4.01 -8.27
N ALA A 25 5.67 -5.29 -8.14
CA ALA A 25 4.91 -5.80 -7.01
C ALA A 25 5.84 -6.30 -5.91
N ILE A 26 5.51 -5.95 -4.67
CA ILE A 26 6.16 -6.43 -3.45
C ILE A 26 5.06 -7.04 -2.58
N ASP A 27 5.21 -8.32 -2.27
CA ASP A 27 4.31 -9.03 -1.37
C ASP A 27 4.69 -8.77 0.09
N PHE A 28 3.70 -8.42 0.90
CA PHE A 28 3.81 -8.19 2.32
C PHE A 28 2.91 -9.16 3.08
N GLU A 29 3.40 -9.62 4.23
CA GLU A 29 2.65 -10.51 5.12
C GLU A 29 1.46 -9.80 5.77
N THR A 30 1.56 -8.48 5.97
CA THR A 30 0.49 -7.65 6.51
C THR A 30 0.31 -6.36 5.70
N LEU A 31 -0.94 -5.90 5.61
CA LEU A 31 -1.29 -4.61 5.03
C LEU A 31 -0.63 -3.46 5.80
N ASP A 32 -0.47 -3.60 7.12
CA ASP A 32 0.25 -2.62 7.93
C ASP A 32 1.70 -2.43 7.45
N ASP A 33 2.43 -3.52 7.21
CA ASP A 33 3.80 -3.46 6.70
C ASP A 33 3.86 -2.86 5.29
N ALA A 34 2.91 -3.24 4.42
CA ALA A 34 2.78 -2.65 3.09
C ALA A 34 2.54 -1.13 3.12
N VAL A 35 1.67 -0.66 4.02
CA VAL A 35 1.37 0.77 4.21
C VAL A 35 2.59 1.50 4.78
N ALA A 36 3.23 0.94 5.82
CA ALA A 36 4.42 1.49 6.43
C ALA A 36 5.56 1.61 5.42
N PHE A 37 5.77 0.58 4.60
CA PHE A 37 6.77 0.55 3.54
C PHE A 37 6.45 1.56 2.44
N ALA A 38 5.19 1.65 1.98
CA ALA A 38 4.77 2.64 0.99
C ALA A 38 5.03 4.09 1.46
N MET A 39 4.76 4.37 2.74
CA MET A 39 4.95 5.68 3.34
C MET A 39 6.42 5.99 3.66
N THR A 40 7.20 4.98 4.05
CA THR A 40 8.64 5.12 4.40
C THR A 40 9.51 5.24 3.16
N GLN A 41 9.26 4.41 2.14
CA GLN A 41 9.98 4.50 0.88
C GLN A 41 9.66 5.80 0.15
N LYS A 42 8.50 6.44 0.46
CA LYS A 42 8.00 7.69 -0.11
C LYS A 42 8.57 7.89 -1.51
N PRO A 43 8.24 6.97 -2.44
CA PRO A 43 9.10 6.65 -3.56
C PRO A 43 9.36 7.96 -4.31
N GLY A 44 10.59 8.46 -4.25
CA GLY A 44 10.92 9.86 -4.53
C GLY A 44 10.36 10.29 -5.88
N ASN A 45 9.27 11.08 -5.86
CA ASN A 45 8.54 11.50 -7.07
C ASN A 45 8.02 10.35 -7.98
N LYS A 46 7.77 9.15 -7.46
CA LYS A 46 6.89 8.19 -8.15
C LYS A 46 5.48 8.44 -7.64
N ASP A 47 4.69 9.14 -8.45
CA ASP A 47 3.39 9.72 -8.08
C ASP A 47 2.37 8.75 -7.45
N ILE A 48 2.48 7.42 -7.63
CA ILE A 48 1.36 6.55 -7.29
C ILE A 48 1.79 5.14 -6.82
N ALA A 49 1.45 4.84 -5.57
CA ALA A 49 1.58 3.53 -4.93
C ALA A 49 0.18 3.01 -4.61
N TRP A 50 -0.13 1.77 -5.01
CA TRP A 50 -1.39 1.11 -4.67
C TRP A 50 -1.12 -0.20 -3.95
N VAL A 51 -1.90 -0.49 -2.92
CA VAL A 51 -1.84 -1.79 -2.25
C VAL A 51 -3.05 -2.61 -2.65
N ARG A 52 -2.82 -3.80 -3.20
CA ARG A 52 -3.87 -4.77 -3.44
C ARG A 52 -3.95 -5.71 -2.24
N THR A 53 -5.07 -5.69 -1.53
CA THR A 53 -5.32 -6.63 -0.43
C THR A 53 -5.63 -8.02 -1.00
N GLU A 54 -5.53 -9.07 -0.18
CA GLU A 54 -5.96 -10.41 -0.56
C GLU A 54 -7.45 -10.47 -0.96
N SER A 55 -8.27 -9.58 -0.39
CA SER A 55 -9.68 -9.41 -0.78
C SER A 55 -9.85 -8.91 -2.22
N GLY A 56 -8.77 -8.56 -2.92
CA GLY A 56 -8.76 -7.96 -4.25
C GLY A 56 -9.03 -6.45 -4.24
N GLU A 57 -9.21 -5.83 -3.06
CA GLU A 57 -9.38 -4.39 -2.95
C GLU A 57 -8.07 -3.68 -3.25
N THR A 58 -8.12 -2.65 -4.10
CA THR A 58 -6.97 -1.80 -4.40
C THR A 58 -7.09 -0.50 -3.61
N LEU A 59 -6.17 -0.29 -2.68
CA LEU A 59 -6.05 0.90 -1.87
C LEU A 59 -5.23 1.94 -2.63
N THR A 60 -5.83 3.10 -2.85
CA THR A 60 -5.18 4.27 -3.47
C THR A 60 -4.20 4.92 -2.50
N PRO A 61 -3.24 5.73 -2.99
CA PRO A 61 -2.31 6.45 -2.12
C PRO A 61 -3.03 7.34 -1.10
N GLU A 62 -4.18 7.93 -1.43
CA GLU A 62 -5.00 8.70 -0.48
C GLU A 62 -5.54 7.81 0.65
N LYS A 63 -6.04 6.61 0.34
CA LYS A 63 -6.46 5.63 1.35
C LYS A 63 -5.28 5.14 2.19
N LEU A 64 -4.11 4.93 1.58
CA LEU A 64 -2.89 4.51 2.28
C LEU A 64 -2.41 5.58 3.25
N ALA A 65 -2.43 6.85 2.84
CA ALA A 65 -2.12 7.99 3.71
C ALA A 65 -3.09 8.06 4.89
N ALA A 66 -4.40 7.92 4.64
CA ALA A 66 -5.41 7.89 5.70
C ALA A 66 -5.22 6.71 6.67
N LEU A 67 -4.90 5.50 6.15
CA LEU A 67 -4.58 4.32 6.96
C LEU A 67 -3.32 4.53 7.79
N TRP A 68 -2.29 5.14 7.21
CA TRP A 68 -1.05 5.45 7.91
C TRP A 68 -1.24 6.45 9.05
N GLU A 69 -2.04 7.49 8.85
CA GLU A 69 -2.40 8.44 9.90
C GLU A 69 -3.14 7.74 11.05
N LEU A 70 -4.06 6.83 10.73
CA LEU A 70 -4.76 6.00 11.72
C LEU A 70 -3.80 5.06 12.47
N THR A 71 -2.87 4.40 11.78
CA THR A 71 -1.84 3.54 12.40
C THR A 71 -0.96 4.36 13.35
N ARG A 72 -0.55 5.58 12.97
CA ARG A 72 0.26 6.45 13.84
C ARG A 72 -0.48 6.97 15.07
N MET A 73 -1.79 7.21 14.98
CA MET A 73 -2.59 7.61 16.14
C MET A 73 -2.81 6.47 17.15
N ARG A 74 -2.55 5.23 16.75
CA ARG A 74 -2.72 4.03 17.59
C ARG A 74 -1.47 3.67 18.39
N GLN A 75 -0.31 4.22 18.03
CA GLN A 75 0.98 3.90 18.64
C GLN A 75 1.30 4.79 19.84
#